data_AF-A0AAX3RU65-F1
#
_entry.id   AF-A0AAX3RU65-F1
#
_cell.length_a   1.000
_cell.length_b   1.000
_cell.length_c   1.000
_cell.angle_alpha   90.00
_cell.angle_beta   90.00
_cell.angle_gamma   90.00
#
_symmetry.space_group_name_H-M   'P 1'
#
loop_
_entity.id
_entity.type
_entity.pdbx_description
1 polymer ?
#
loop_
_entity_poly.entity_id
_entity_poly.type
_entity_poly.pdbx_seq_one_letter_code
_entity_poly.pdbx_strand_id
1 'polypeptide(L)'
;MDKLFNGIFLEHLKEELGHDEMLPESGDWDPEIDAFGNWFVLKMLQLDNLEKLVVVHLVLEKCADVFHSFAKRNISESGEYIDAHAELDHGHSELGKELYDNLTEEQYVGMERLCEHSWHMLELLLNRVAVLTLQDIGAKGRLKEVAMD
;
A
#
# COMPACT_ATOMS: atom_id res chain seq x y z
N MET A 1 4.43 -24.86 1.70
CA MET A 1 4.93 -23.49 1.89
C MET A 1 6.42 -23.59 2.13
N ASP A 2 7.24 -22.96 1.30
CA ASP A 2 8.70 -22.98 1.43
C ASP A 2 9.12 -22.37 2.77
N LYS A 3 10.02 -23.04 3.50
CA LYS A 3 10.46 -22.61 4.84
C LYS A 3 11.23 -21.30 4.79
N LEU A 4 11.85 -20.99 3.64
CA LEU A 4 12.65 -19.79 3.43
C LEU A 4 11.81 -18.51 3.57
N PHE A 5 10.60 -18.51 3.01
CA PHE A 5 9.70 -17.35 2.99
C PHE A 5 8.78 -17.29 4.22
N ASN A 6 8.59 -18.42 4.91
CA ASN A 6 7.65 -18.51 6.02
C ASN A 6 8.03 -17.58 7.17
N GLY A 7 9.31 -17.49 7.52
CA GLY A 7 9.77 -16.57 8.57
C GLY A 7 9.39 -15.12 8.25
N ILE A 8 9.77 -14.65 7.06
CA ILE A 8 9.53 -13.28 6.59
C ILE A 8 8.03 -12.96 6.58
N PHE A 9 7.21 -13.76 5.89
CA PHE A 9 5.79 -13.47 5.77
C PHE A 9 5.03 -13.62 7.08
N LEU A 10 5.42 -14.57 7.95
CA LEU A 10 4.74 -14.77 9.23
C LEU A 10 5.12 -13.70 10.26
N GLU A 11 6.37 -13.23 10.25
CA GLU A 11 6.80 -12.12 11.10
C GLU A 11 6.10 -10.83 10.66
N HIS A 12 6.15 -10.50 9.38
CA HIS A 12 5.46 -9.34 8.83
C HIS A 12 3.94 -9.40 9.10
N LEU A 13 3.29 -10.55 8.86
CA LEU A 13 1.86 -10.70 9.15
C LEU A 13 1.52 -10.43 10.63
N LYS A 14 2.40 -10.78 11.57
CA LYS A 14 2.16 -10.52 12.99
C LYS A 14 2.27 -9.04 13.33
N GLU A 15 3.14 -8.32 12.65
CA GLU A 15 3.30 -6.87 12.81
C GLU A 15 2.06 -6.14 12.29
N GLU A 16 1.49 -6.59 11.18
CA GLU A 16 0.28 -5.99 10.57
C GLU A 16 -1.03 -6.27 11.33
N LEU A 17 -1.04 -7.18 12.31
CA LEU A 17 -2.26 -7.51 13.05
C LEU A 17 -2.72 -6.33 13.92
N GLY A 18 -3.94 -5.84 13.68
CA GLY A 18 -4.56 -4.74 14.42
C GLY A 18 -4.32 -3.36 13.82
N HIS A 19 -3.53 -3.25 12.74
CA HIS A 19 -3.39 -1.99 12.00
C HIS A 19 -4.72 -1.54 11.36
N ASP A 20 -5.60 -2.48 11.01
CA ASP A 20 -6.94 -2.20 10.50
C ASP A 20 -7.83 -1.51 11.54
N GLU A 21 -7.66 -1.84 12.83
CA GLU A 21 -8.42 -1.21 13.93
C GLU A 21 -8.01 0.26 14.18
N MET A 22 -6.82 0.67 13.69
CA MET A 22 -6.32 2.04 13.79
C MET A 22 -6.88 2.95 12.69
N LEU A 23 -7.47 2.38 11.64
CA LEU A 23 -8.04 3.14 10.54
C LEU A 23 -9.38 3.79 10.97
N PRO A 24 -9.67 5.00 10.48
CA PRO A 24 -10.99 5.60 10.67
C PRO A 24 -12.07 4.77 9.95
N GLU A 25 -13.33 4.99 10.33
CA GLU A 25 -14.47 4.38 9.65
C GLU A 25 -14.42 4.66 8.14
N SER A 26 -14.60 3.62 7.33
CA SER A 26 -14.51 3.69 5.88
C SER A 26 -15.60 4.62 5.32
N GLY A 27 -15.25 5.40 4.30
CA GLY A 27 -16.23 6.20 3.55
C GLY A 27 -17.17 5.37 2.67
N ASP A 28 -17.91 6.06 1.80
CA ASP A 28 -18.79 5.43 0.82
C ASP A 28 -18.02 4.50 -0.13
N TRP A 29 -18.68 3.42 -0.55
CA TRP A 29 -18.12 2.47 -1.49
C TRP A 29 -17.90 3.12 -2.87
N ASP A 30 -16.71 2.90 -3.43
CA ASP A 30 -16.33 3.35 -4.77
C ASP A 30 -15.91 2.14 -5.64
N PRO A 31 -16.50 1.97 -6.84
CA PRO A 31 -16.25 0.79 -7.67
C PRO A 31 -14.82 0.73 -8.21
N GLU A 32 -14.16 1.87 -8.43
CA GLU A 32 -12.78 1.90 -8.93
C GLU A 32 -11.81 1.52 -7.81
N ILE A 33 -12.00 2.07 -6.61
CA ILE A 33 -11.22 1.67 -5.42
C ILE A 33 -11.35 0.16 -5.16
N ASP A 34 -12.59 -0.36 -5.15
CA ASP A 34 -12.84 -1.77 -4.90
C ASP A 34 -12.19 -2.68 -5.96
N ALA A 35 -12.32 -2.33 -7.25
CA ALA A 35 -11.72 -3.09 -8.34
C ALA A 35 -10.19 -3.10 -8.29
N PHE A 36 -9.56 -1.94 -8.06
CA PHE A 36 -8.11 -1.81 -8.02
C PHE A 36 -7.51 -2.46 -6.76
N GLY A 37 -8.15 -2.28 -5.60
CA GLY A 37 -7.73 -2.95 -4.36
C GLY A 37 -7.83 -4.46 -4.46
N ASN A 38 -8.93 -4.98 -5.02
CA ASN A 38 -9.13 -6.42 -5.18
C ASN A 38 -8.12 -7.08 -6.13
N TRP A 39 -7.50 -6.31 -7.04
CA TRP A 39 -6.41 -6.84 -7.87
C TRP A 39 -5.25 -7.38 -7.02
N PHE A 40 -4.85 -6.65 -5.96
CA PHE A 40 -3.78 -7.08 -5.06
C PHE A 40 -4.18 -8.33 -4.25
N VAL A 41 -5.44 -8.38 -3.79
CA VAL A 41 -5.99 -9.57 -3.10
C VAL A 41 -5.92 -10.80 -4.02
N LEU A 42 -6.32 -10.67 -5.28
CA LEU A 42 -6.23 -11.75 -6.26
C LEU A 42 -4.78 -12.19 -6.53
N LYS A 43 -3.83 -11.25 -6.53
CA LYS A 43 -2.40 -11.59 -6.65
C LYS A 43 -1.89 -12.42 -5.48
N MET A 44 -2.39 -12.20 -4.27
CA MET A 44 -2.03 -13.05 -3.13
C MET A 44 -2.50 -14.50 -3.28
N LEU A 45 -3.53 -14.76 -4.09
CA LEU A 45 -4.01 -16.12 -4.38
C LEU A 45 -3.31 -16.77 -5.58
N GLN A 46 -2.84 -15.97 -6.53
CA GLN A 46 -2.31 -16.44 -7.82
C GLN A 46 -0.80 -16.63 -7.84
N LEU A 47 -0.07 -15.73 -7.17
CA LEU A 47 1.38 -15.63 -7.30
C LEU A 47 2.11 -16.62 -6.38
N ASP A 48 3.32 -17.00 -6.81
CA ASP A 48 4.26 -17.70 -5.95
C ASP A 48 4.84 -16.78 -4.87
N ASN A 49 5.66 -17.33 -3.97
CA ASN A 49 6.20 -16.58 -2.85
C ASN A 49 7.19 -15.48 -3.26
N LEU A 50 7.97 -15.71 -4.31
CA LEU A 50 8.97 -14.75 -4.77
C LEU A 50 8.28 -13.57 -5.48
N GLU A 51 7.28 -13.86 -6.30
CA GLU A 51 6.41 -12.87 -6.93
C GLU A 51 5.65 -12.04 -5.89
N LYS A 52 5.18 -12.66 -4.80
CA LYS A 52 4.54 -11.94 -3.70
C LYS A 52 5.45 -10.97 -3.00
N LEU A 53 6.74 -11.29 -2.84
CA LEU A 53 7.71 -10.33 -2.29
C LEU A 53 7.76 -9.06 -3.13
N VAL A 54 7.70 -9.18 -4.46
CA VAL A 54 7.68 -8.03 -5.36
C VAL A 54 6.45 -7.17 -5.11
N VAL A 55 5.26 -7.79 -5.12
CA VAL A 55 3.99 -7.05 -4.97
C VAL A 55 3.86 -6.40 -3.59
N VAL A 56 4.21 -7.13 -2.54
CA VAL A 56 4.06 -6.63 -1.15
C VAL A 56 5.18 -5.65 -0.82
N HIS A 57 6.44 -6.11 -0.81
CA HIS A 57 7.52 -5.33 -0.23
C HIS A 57 8.07 -4.25 -1.17
N LEU A 58 8.18 -4.53 -2.47
CA LEU A 58 8.72 -3.54 -3.42
C LEU A 58 7.69 -2.51 -3.89
N VAL A 59 6.39 -2.78 -3.70
CA VAL A 59 5.31 -1.90 -4.18
C VAL A 59 4.45 -1.38 -3.04
N LEU A 60 3.71 -2.24 -2.32
CA LEU A 60 2.79 -1.78 -1.27
C LEU A 60 3.55 -1.16 -0.10
N GLU A 61 4.49 -1.88 0.50
CA GLU A 61 5.31 -1.38 1.61
C GLU A 61 6.14 -0.18 1.18
N LYS A 62 6.70 -0.21 -0.03
CA LYS A 62 7.51 0.92 -0.50
C LYS A 62 6.68 2.19 -0.70
N CYS A 63 5.44 2.04 -1.18
CA CYS A 63 4.53 3.16 -1.28
C CYS A 63 4.10 3.66 0.11
N ALA A 64 3.78 2.75 1.04
CA ALA A 64 3.41 3.08 2.41
C ALA A 64 4.54 3.88 3.10
N ASP A 65 5.77 3.39 3.03
CA ASP A 65 6.98 4.06 3.55
C ASP A 65 7.08 5.51 3.06
N VAL A 66 6.95 5.73 1.74
CA VAL A 66 7.02 7.06 1.14
C VAL A 66 5.84 7.94 1.57
N PHE A 67 4.62 7.38 1.55
CA PHE A 67 3.40 8.12 1.88
C PHE A 67 3.38 8.55 3.35
N HIS A 68 3.59 7.62 4.28
CA HIS A 68 3.53 7.90 5.72
C HIS A 68 4.66 8.83 6.16
N SER A 69 5.87 8.64 5.63
CA SER A 69 6.99 9.57 5.84
C SER A 69 6.66 10.99 5.38
N PHE A 70 5.98 11.14 4.24
CA PHE A 70 5.55 12.43 3.75
C PHE A 70 4.39 13.02 4.57
N ALA A 71 3.38 12.22 4.90
CA ALA A 71 2.22 12.61 5.68
C ALA A 71 2.61 13.11 7.07
N LYS A 72 3.47 12.37 7.79
CA LYS A 72 3.98 12.74 9.12
C LYS A 72 4.65 14.12 9.15
N ARG A 73 5.29 14.53 8.04
CA ARG A 73 5.96 15.84 7.93
C ARG A 73 4.99 17.00 7.63
N ASN A 74 3.81 16.71 7.08
CA ASN A 74 2.89 17.73 6.56
C ASN A 74 1.55 17.80 7.30
N ILE A 75 1.21 16.82 8.14
CA ILE A 75 -0.01 16.77 8.93
C ILE A 75 0.36 17.04 10.40
N SER A 76 -0.31 18.01 11.03
CA SER A 76 -0.05 18.41 12.42
C SER A 76 -0.49 17.37 13.45
N GLU A 77 -1.55 16.62 13.15
CA GLU A 77 -2.10 15.53 13.95
C GLU A 77 -2.29 14.31 13.03
N SER A 78 -1.21 13.56 12.81
CA SER A 78 -1.16 12.43 11.87
C SER A 78 -1.91 11.18 12.38
N GLY A 79 -2.15 11.07 13.68
CA GLY A 79 -2.85 9.92 14.28
C GLY A 79 -1.99 8.66 14.38
N GLU A 80 -2.50 7.67 15.11
CA GLU A 80 -1.76 6.46 15.48
C GLU A 80 -1.35 5.62 14.27
N TYR A 81 -2.23 5.48 13.27
CA TYR A 81 -1.94 4.72 12.05
C TYR A 81 -0.75 5.28 11.25
N ILE A 82 -0.74 6.59 10.98
CA ILE A 82 0.36 7.22 10.22
C ILE A 82 1.66 7.18 11.04
N ASP A 83 1.57 7.35 12.35
CA ASP A 83 2.73 7.35 13.25
C ASP A 83 3.40 5.98 13.31
N ALA A 84 2.62 4.91 13.42
CA ALA A 84 3.11 3.54 13.40
C ALA A 84 3.91 3.27 12.12
N HIS A 85 3.34 3.57 10.95
CA HIS A 85 3.97 3.29 9.66
C HIS A 85 5.15 4.22 9.34
N ALA A 86 5.13 5.48 9.81
CA ALA A 86 6.24 6.41 9.58
C ALA A 86 7.52 6.06 10.39
N GLU A 87 7.38 5.36 11.52
CA GLU A 87 8.52 4.95 12.37
C GLU A 87 8.95 3.49 12.13
N LEU A 88 8.03 2.62 11.70
CA LEU A 88 8.26 1.16 11.59
C LEU A 88 8.57 0.68 10.16
N ASP A 89 8.08 1.33 9.09
CA ASP A 89 8.11 0.77 7.72
C ASP A 89 9.47 0.79 7.01
N HIS A 90 10.47 1.53 7.53
CA HIS A 90 11.76 1.68 6.82
C HIS A 90 12.47 0.34 6.57
N GLY A 91 12.14 -0.72 7.32
CA GLY A 91 12.68 -2.07 7.11
C GLY A 91 11.82 -2.97 6.22
N HIS A 92 10.51 -2.77 6.15
CA HIS A 92 9.58 -3.72 5.52
C HIS A 92 9.78 -3.83 4.01
N SER A 93 10.03 -2.70 3.34
CA SER A 93 10.29 -2.70 1.89
C SER A 93 11.58 -3.45 1.48
N GLU A 94 12.49 -3.69 2.43
CA GLU A 94 13.76 -4.37 2.20
C GLU A 94 13.73 -5.85 2.59
N LEU A 95 12.61 -6.34 3.16
CA LEU A 95 12.46 -7.71 3.59
C LEU A 95 12.55 -8.70 2.42
N GLY A 96 13.41 -9.70 2.57
CA GLY A 96 13.57 -10.77 1.57
C GLY A 96 14.29 -10.34 0.30
N LYS A 97 14.94 -9.17 0.26
CA LYS A 97 15.66 -8.70 -0.93
C LYS A 97 16.78 -9.65 -1.38
N GLU A 98 17.41 -10.33 -0.42
CA GLU A 98 18.46 -11.33 -0.68
C GLU A 98 17.91 -12.55 -1.45
N LEU A 99 16.60 -12.76 -1.42
CA LEU A 99 15.94 -13.84 -2.15
C LEU A 99 15.90 -13.58 -3.66
N TYR A 100 16.28 -12.38 -4.11
CA TYR A 100 16.47 -12.03 -5.52
C TYR A 100 17.91 -12.25 -6.03
N ASP A 101 18.88 -12.58 -5.18
CA ASP A 101 20.30 -12.60 -5.56
C ASP A 101 20.65 -13.65 -6.63
N ASN A 102 19.80 -14.65 -6.85
CA ASN A 102 20.08 -15.80 -7.72
C ASN A 102 19.02 -16.01 -8.82
N LEU A 103 18.31 -14.95 -9.22
CA LEU A 103 17.37 -15.04 -10.34
C LEU A 103 18.09 -15.33 -11.66
N THR A 104 17.48 -16.18 -12.48
CA THR A 104 17.82 -16.22 -13.90
C THR A 104 17.38 -14.92 -14.59
N GLU A 105 17.96 -14.61 -15.75
CA GLU A 105 17.55 -13.44 -16.55
C GLU A 105 16.05 -13.46 -16.89
N GLU A 106 15.51 -14.63 -17.23
CA GLU A 106 14.07 -14.80 -17.50
C GLU A 106 13.21 -14.50 -16.27
N GLN A 107 13.62 -14.98 -15.10
CA GLN A 107 12.91 -14.70 -13.84
C GLN A 107 12.97 -13.22 -13.50
N TYR A 108 14.14 -12.59 -13.66
CA TYR A 108 14.32 -11.16 -13.41
C TYR A 108 13.38 -10.31 -14.28
N VAL A 109 13.34 -10.56 -15.60
CA VAL A 109 12.43 -9.85 -16.51
C VAL A 109 10.96 -10.06 -16.14
N GLY A 110 10.61 -11.27 -15.70
CA GLY A 110 9.28 -11.57 -15.17
C GLY A 110 8.93 -10.75 -13.93
N MET A 111 9.85 -10.67 -12.95
CA MET A 111 9.67 -9.90 -11.73
C MET A 111 9.60 -8.40 -11.99
N GLU A 112 10.47 -7.86 -12.86
CA GLU A 112 10.48 -6.45 -13.25
C GLU A 112 9.12 -6.05 -13.83
N ARG A 113 8.60 -6.84 -14.79
CA ARG A 113 7.29 -6.60 -15.39
C ARG A 113 6.15 -6.70 -14.36
N LEU A 114 6.23 -7.65 -13.43
CA LEU A 114 5.25 -7.76 -12.35
C LEU A 114 5.29 -6.52 -11.44
N CYS A 115 6.48 -6.02 -11.12
CA CYS A 115 6.68 -4.80 -10.35
C CYS A 115 6.04 -3.60 -11.06
N GLU A 116 6.34 -3.40 -12.34
CA GLU A 116 5.77 -2.33 -13.17
C GLU A 116 4.23 -2.37 -13.19
N HIS A 117 3.65 -3.54 -13.45
CA HIS A 117 2.19 -3.69 -13.45
C HIS A 117 1.58 -3.39 -12.07
N SER A 118 2.24 -3.80 -10.99
CA SER A 118 1.78 -3.57 -9.62
C SER A 118 1.80 -2.08 -9.26
N TRP A 119 2.87 -1.37 -9.64
CA TRP A 119 2.94 0.09 -9.51
C TRP A 119 1.84 0.79 -10.31
N HIS A 120 1.58 0.34 -11.54
CA HIS A 120 0.52 0.93 -12.36
C HIS A 120 -0.87 0.76 -11.72
N MET A 121 -1.15 -0.42 -11.15
CA MET A 121 -2.40 -0.67 -10.42
C MET A 121 -2.50 0.20 -9.15
N LEU A 122 -1.39 0.38 -8.44
CA LEU A 122 -1.34 1.24 -7.27
C LEU A 122 -1.54 2.72 -7.63
N GLU A 123 -0.94 3.20 -8.72
CA GLU A 123 -1.18 4.56 -9.23
C GLU A 123 -2.65 4.78 -9.61
N LEU A 124 -3.31 3.82 -10.26
CA LEU A 124 -4.74 3.91 -10.57
C LEU A 124 -5.57 4.07 -9.29
N LEU A 125 -5.27 3.27 -8.25
CA LEU A 125 -5.91 3.36 -6.94
C LEU A 125 -5.69 4.73 -6.29
N LEU A 126 -4.43 5.20 -6.21
CA LEU A 126 -4.09 6.46 -5.57
C LEU A 126 -4.64 7.67 -6.33
N ASN A 127 -4.65 7.63 -7.66
CA ASN A 127 -5.27 8.66 -8.49
C ASN A 127 -6.76 8.78 -8.21
N ARG A 128 -7.46 7.64 -8.05
CA ARG A 128 -8.89 7.66 -7.69
C ARG A 128 -9.11 8.27 -6.31
N VAL A 129 -8.31 7.87 -5.31
CA VAL A 129 -8.34 8.44 -3.96
C VAL A 129 -8.11 9.95 -4.00
N ALA A 130 -7.14 10.43 -4.79
CA ALA A 130 -6.87 11.86 -4.94
C ALA A 130 -8.07 12.62 -5.56
N VAL A 131 -8.69 12.07 -6.60
CA VAL A 131 -9.89 12.67 -7.24
C VAL A 131 -11.03 12.80 -6.23
N LEU A 132 -11.35 11.73 -5.50
CA LEU A 132 -12.41 11.72 -4.49
C LEU A 132 -12.12 12.71 -3.36
N THR A 133 -10.87 12.75 -2.89
CA THR A 133 -10.43 13.69 -1.84
C THR A 133 -10.61 15.14 -2.27
N LEU A 134 -10.22 15.49 -3.49
CA LEU A 134 -10.40 16.85 -4.03
C LEU A 134 -11.87 17.23 -4.19
N GLN A 135 -12.73 16.28 -4.58
CA GLN A 135 -14.17 16.50 -4.68
C GLN A 135 -14.79 16.77 -3.31
N ASP A 136 -14.42 16.00 -2.28
CA ASP A 136 -14.90 16.19 -0.91
C ASP A 136 -14.45 17.54 -0.32
N ILE A 137 -13.17 17.90 -0.48
CA ILE A 137 -12.65 19.22 -0.07
C ILE A 137 -13.43 20.34 -0.75
N GLY A 138 -13.66 20.23 -2.06
CA GLY A 138 -14.44 21.21 -2.82
C GLY A 138 -15.91 21.30 -2.37
N ALA A 139 -16.54 20.18 -2.02
CA ALA A 139 -17.90 20.15 -1.51
C ALA A 139 -18.01 20.83 -0.13
N LYS A 140 -17.07 20.53 0.78
CA LYS A 140 -16.97 21.17 2.10
C LYS A 140 -16.74 22.67 2.01
N GLY A 141 -15.91 23.12 1.06
CA GLY A 141 -15.69 24.54 0.79
C GLY A 141 -16.99 25.27 0.43
N ARG A 142 -17.76 24.72 -0.52
CA ARG A 142 -19.04 25.31 -0.94
C ARG A 142 -20.08 25.37 0.18
N LEU A 143 -20.15 24.34 1.03
CA LEU A 143 -21.07 24.33 2.18
C LEU A 143 -20.73 25.42 3.22
N LYS A 144 -19.44 25.73 3.42
CA LYS A 144 -19.02 26.82 4.31
C LYS A 144 -19.38 28.20 3.75
N GLU A 145 -19.25 28.41 2.45
CA GLU A 145 -19.66 29.67 1.81
C GLU A 145 -21.17 29.91 1.96
N VAL A 146 -22.00 28.91 1.70
CA VAL A 146 -23.47 29.01 1.85
C VAL A 146 -23.91 29.21 3.30
N ALA A 147 -23.15 28.73 4.28
CA ALA A 147 -23.46 28.90 5.70
C ALA A 147 -23.03 30.28 6.28
N MET A 148 -22.28 31.08 5.51
CA MET A 148 -21.84 32.42 5.89
C MET A 148 -22.69 33.55 5.29
N ASP A 149 -23.60 33.22 4.36
CA ASP A 149 -24.61 34.10 3.78
C ASP A 149 -25.97 33.98 4.51
#